data_AF-A0A4R8M3I7-F1
#
_entry.id   AF-A0A4R8M3I7-F1
#
_cell.length_a   1.000
_cell.length_b   1.000
_cell.length_c   1.000
_cell.angle_alpha   90.00
_cell.angle_beta   90.00
_cell.angle_gamma   90.00
#
_symmetry.space_group_name_H-M   'P 1'
#
loop_
_entity.id
_entity.type
_entity.pdbx_description
1 polymer ?
#
loop_
_entity_poly.entity_id
_entity_poly.type
_entity_poly.pdbx_seq_one_letter_code
_entity_poly.pdbx_strand_id
1 'polypeptide(L)' 'MKRKFFAVLLAFIATGSSVTLAASQKEEDKACRSDAFRLCSSEIPNREKIEACMKQHYDQLSPLCKKAFDTSSSDSSK' A
#
# COMPACT_ATOMS: atom_id res chain seq x y z
N MET A 1 27.28 44.08 17.51
CA MET A 1 26.99 45.48 17.88
C MET A 1 27.07 46.33 16.61
N LYS A 2 25.95 46.99 16.28
CA LYS A 2 25.75 48.07 15.28
C LYS A 2 25.84 47.67 13.79
N ARG A 3 24.71 47.49 13.09
CA ARG A 3 23.82 48.53 12.51
C ARG A 3 24.45 49.07 11.20
N LYS A 4 23.85 49.04 10.01
CA LYS A 4 22.44 49.16 9.61
C LYS A 4 22.27 48.72 8.15
N PHE A 5 21.05 48.27 7.84
CA PHE A 5 20.24 48.67 6.68
C PHE A 5 21.00 49.08 5.42
N PHE A 6 20.97 48.22 4.41
CA PHE A 6 21.08 48.42 2.96
C PHE A 6 21.45 47.00 2.47
N ALA A 7 20.64 46.25 1.75
CA ALA A 7 19.76 46.63 0.68
C ALA A 7 18.65 45.57 0.55
N VAL A 8 17.45 46.07 0.24
CA VAL A 8 16.46 45.37 -0.58
C VAL A 8 17.19 44.78 -1.79
N LEU A 9 17.03 43.48 -2.08
CA LEU A 9 16.97 42.95 -3.45
C LEU A 9 16.71 41.42 -3.45
N LEU A 10 15.61 41.06 -4.12
CA LEU A 10 15.37 39.85 -4.92
C LEU A 10 14.86 38.57 -4.24
N ALA A 11 13.53 38.47 -4.32
CA ALA A 11 12.74 37.26 -4.53
C ALA A 11 13.50 36.05 -5.09
N PHE A 12 13.61 35.00 -4.28
CA PHE A 12 13.87 33.59 -4.59
C PHE A 12 13.49 32.88 -3.28
N ILE A 13 12.64 31.87 -3.17
CA ILE A 13 12.40 30.71 -4.03
C ILE A 13 10.98 30.23 -3.74
N ALA A 14 10.15 30.07 -4.77
CA ALA A 14 8.92 29.27 -4.68
C ALA A 14 9.31 27.79 -4.68
N THR A 15 9.73 27.22 -3.55
CA THR A 15 9.78 25.76 -3.38
C THR A 15 8.40 25.28 -2.99
N GLY A 16 7.55 25.05 -4.00
CA GLY A 16 6.33 24.29 -3.82
C GLY A 16 6.69 22.87 -3.38
N SER A 17 6.41 22.53 -2.13
CA SER A 17 6.48 21.17 -1.64
C SER A 17 5.33 20.38 -2.27
N SER A 18 5.59 19.71 -3.40
CA SER A 18 4.73 18.62 -3.85
C SER A 18 4.92 17.47 -2.87
N VAL A 19 4.16 17.49 -1.77
CA VAL A 19 3.99 16.32 -0.91
C VAL A 19 3.15 15.34 -1.72
N THR A 20 3.80 14.43 -2.44
CA THR A 20 3.12 13.23 -2.91
C THR A 20 2.81 12.42 -1.67
N LEU A 21 1.55 12.49 -1.20
CA LEU A 21 1.04 11.52 -0.24
C LEU A 21 1.12 10.16 -0.95
N ALA A 22 2.20 9.42 -0.68
CA ALA A 22 2.28 7.99 -0.92
C ALA A 22 1.33 7.26 0.06
N ALA A 23 0.04 7.57 -0.01
CA ALA A 23 -1.03 6.89 0.70
C ALA A 23 -1.65 5.86 -0.25
N SER A 24 -0.91 4.78 -0.56
CA SER A 24 -1.51 3.60 -1.23
C SER A 24 -0.72 2.30 -1.08
N GLN A 25 0.54 2.28 -0.64
CA GLN A 25 1.30 1.01 -0.64
C GLN A 25 1.18 0.15 0.63
N LYS A 26 0.54 0.62 1.70
CA LYS A 26 0.38 -0.16 2.95
C LYS A 26 -1.00 -0.82 3.12
N GLU A 27 -1.90 -0.64 2.17
CA GLU A 27 -3.25 -1.24 2.23
C GLU A 27 -3.34 -2.59 1.50
N GLU A 28 -2.40 -2.88 0.60
CA GLU A 28 -2.42 -4.09 -0.24
C GLU A 28 -2.30 -5.38 0.60
N ASP A 29 -1.40 -5.41 1.60
CA ASP A 29 -1.25 -6.58 2.50
C ASP A 29 -2.46 -6.78 3.43
N LYS A 30 -3.24 -5.73 3.69
CA LYS A 30 -4.45 -5.81 4.52
C LYS A 30 -5.65 -6.32 3.72
N ALA A 31 -5.65 -6.16 2.40
CA ALA A 31 -6.76 -6.55 1.54
C ALA A 31 -7.09 -8.04 1.68
N CYS A 32 -6.09 -8.91 1.56
CA CYS A 32 -6.32 -10.36 1.67
C CYS A 32 -6.56 -10.83 3.11
N ARG A 33 -6.10 -10.09 4.11
CA ARG A 33 -6.25 -10.49 5.52
C ARG A 33 -7.73 -10.56 5.93
N SER A 34 -8.52 -9.53 5.59
CA SER A 34 -9.95 -9.53 5.92
C SER A 34 -10.70 -10.68 5.25
N ASP A 35 -10.37 -11.00 4.00
CA ASP A 35 -11.00 -12.11 3.27
C ASP A 35 -10.57 -13.47 3.84
N ALA A 36 -9.30 -13.64 4.21
CA ALA A 36 -8.81 -14.85 4.87
C ALA A 36 -9.55 -15.10 6.20
N PHE A 37 -9.77 -14.07 7.01
CA PHE A 37 -10.53 -14.21 8.26
C PHE A 37 -12.01 -14.49 8.03
N ARG A 38 -12.62 -13.93 6.99
CA ARG A 38 -14.06 -14.10 6.72
C ARG A 38 -14.39 -15.43 6.04
N LEU A 39 -13.55 -15.88 5.11
CA LEU A 39 -13.79 -17.04 4.26
C LEU A 39 -13.04 -18.29 4.74
N CYS A 40 -11.85 -18.12 5.32
CA CYS A 40 -10.90 -19.20 5.58
C CYS A 40 -10.46 -19.27 7.06
N SER A 41 -11.29 -18.79 8.00
CA SER A 41 -10.94 -18.76 9.42
C SER A 41 -10.59 -20.13 10.00
N SER A 42 -11.17 -21.21 9.46
CA SER A 42 -10.88 -22.60 9.87
C SER A 42 -9.43 -23.00 9.60
N GLU A 43 -8.79 -22.36 8.62
CA GLU A 43 -7.44 -22.70 8.19
C GLU A 43 -6.36 -21.92 8.92
N ILE A 44 -6.73 -20.93 9.72
CA ILE A 44 -5.81 -20.17 10.57
C ILE A 44 -5.27 -21.09 11.68
N PRO A 45 -3.95 -21.10 11.93
CA PRO A 45 -2.92 -20.20 11.41
C PRO A 45 -2.11 -20.76 10.22
N ASN A 46 -2.55 -21.83 9.58
CA ASN A 46 -1.79 -22.47 8.50
C ASN A 46 -1.89 -21.67 7.18
N ARG A 47 -0.80 -20.99 6.82
CA ARG A 47 -0.72 -20.15 5.62
C ARG A 47 -0.99 -20.91 4.32
N GLU A 48 -0.49 -22.14 4.18
CA GLU A 48 -0.65 -22.95 2.95
C GLU A 48 -2.11 -23.35 2.74
N LYS A 49 -2.80 -23.73 3.83
CA LYS A 49 -4.23 -24.04 3.81
C LYS A 49 -5.08 -22.80 3.56
N ILE A 50 -4.71 -21.65 4.12
CA ILE A 50 -5.36 -20.37 3.83
C ILE A 50 -5.23 -20.04 2.34
N GLU A 51 -4.04 -20.15 1.75
CA GLU A 51 -3.85 -19.90 0.32
C GLU A 51 -4.69 -20.86 -0.55
N ALA A 52 -4.75 -22.14 -0.20
CA ALA A 52 -5.59 -23.11 -0.89
C ALA A 52 -7.08 -22.77 -0.78
N CYS A 53 -7.56 -22.42 0.41
CA CYS A 53 -8.93 -21.98 0.64
C CYS A 53 -9.25 -20.70 -0.14
N MET A 54 -8.37 -19.70 -0.12
CA MET A 54 -8.58 -18.46 -0.86
C MET A 54 -8.63 -18.68 -2.37
N LYS A 55 -7.85 -19.62 -2.92
CA LYS A 55 -7.94 -20.04 -4.33
C LYS A 55 -9.29 -20.70 -4.66
N GLN A 56 -9.82 -21.53 -3.76
CA GLN A 56 -11.14 -22.15 -3.93
C GLN A 56 -12.28 -21.12 -3.85
N HIS A 57 -12.11 -20.09 -3.02
CA HIS A 57 -13.06 -19.01 -2.82
C HIS A 57 -12.69 -17.74 -3.59
N TYR A 58 -11.91 -17.87 -4.68
CA TYR A 58 -11.37 -16.73 -5.42
C TYR A 58 -12.47 -15.75 -5.83
N ASP A 59 -13.62 -16.24 -6.31
CA ASP A 59 -14.75 -15.41 -6.73
C ASP A 59 -15.34 -14.55 -5.60
N GLN A 60 -15.20 -14.98 -4.35
CA GLN A 60 -15.70 -14.30 -3.15
C GLN A 60 -14.67 -13.37 -2.49
N LEU A 61 -13.45 -13.33 -3.02
CA LEU A 61 -12.41 -12.40 -2.59
C LEU A 61 -12.74 -10.96 -2.99
N SER A 62 -12.27 -10.01 -2.19
CA SER A 62 -12.31 -8.60 -2.53
C SER A 62 -11.52 -8.31 -3.81
N PRO A 63 -11.89 -7.27 -4.60
CA PRO A 63 -11.17 -6.92 -5.83
C PRO A 63 -9.68 -6.66 -5.63
N LEU A 64 -9.30 -6.11 -4.47
CA LEU A 64 -7.90 -5.88 -4.11
C LEU A 64 -7.16 -7.20 -3.87
N CYS A 65 -7.76 -8.15 -3.14
CA CYS A 65 -7.14 -9.44 -2.93
C CYS A 65 -7.06 -10.28 -4.22
N LYS A 66 -8.09 -10.23 -5.07
CA LYS A 66 -8.07 -10.86 -6.40
C LYS A 66 -6.86 -10.42 -7.22
N LYS A 67 -6.60 -9.10 -7.28
CA LYS A 67 -5.40 -8.56 -7.95
C LYS A 67 -4.11 -9.14 -7.39
N ALA A 68 -3.98 -9.29 -6.07
CA ALA A 68 -2.78 -9.88 -5.46
C ALA A 68 -2.56 -11.35 -5.90
N PHE A 69 -3.63 -12.12 -6.04
CA PHE A 69 -3.57 -13.49 -6.57
C PHE A 69 -3.25 -13.50 -8.07
N ASP A 70 -3.77 -12.55 -8.85
CA ASP A 70 -3.46 -12.42 -10.28
C ASP A 70 -1.99 -12.01 -10.50
N THR A 71 -1.49 -11.05 -9.71
CA THR A 71 -0.11 -10.57 -9.77
C THR A 71 0.89 -11.58 -9.21
N SER A 72 0.48 -12.56 -8.39
CA SER A 72 1.38 -13.66 -7.98
C SER A 72 1.84 -14.54 -9.15
N SER A 73 1.15 -14.46 -10.30
CA SER A 73 1.60 -15.05 -11.57
C SER A 73 2.62 -14.16 -12.32
N SER A 74 2.88 -12.94 -11.84
CA SER A 74 3.72 -11.92 -12.51
C SER A 74 4.78 -11.29 -11.59
N ASP A 75 4.73 -11.49 -10.28
CA ASP A 75 5.55 -10.78 -9.30
C ASP A 75 6.13 -11.73 -8.24
N SER A 76 6.97 -12.67 -8.70
CA SER A 76 8.00 -13.33 -7.88
C SER A 76 9.31 -12.52 -7.87
N SER A 77 9.26 -11.19 -7.91
CA SER A 77 10.47 -10.37 -7.95
C SER A 77 10.36 -9.12 -7.09
N LYS A 78 10.41 -9.31 -5.78
CA LYS A 78 11.27 -8.45 -4.96
C LYS A 78 11.81 -9.16 -3.72
#